data_AF-A0A2R4MBQ2-F1
#
_entry.id   AF-A0A2R4MBQ2-F1
#
_cell.length_a   1.000
_cell.length_b   1.000
_cell.length_c   1.000
_cell.angle_alpha   90.00
_cell.angle_beta   90.00
_cell.angle_gamma   90.00
#
_symmetry.space_group_name_H-M   'P 1'
#
loop_
_entity.id
_entity.type
_entity.pdbx_description
1 polymer ?
#
loop_
_entity_poly.entity_id
_entity_poly.type
_entity_poly.pdbx_seq_one_letter_code
_entity_poly.pdbx_strand_id
1 'polypeptide(L)'
;MTKMLINGVLREKPTQPDGHFQRLPSQFRRWIEADPGAPFPAEPGRYHLYLSKACPWCHGVDLVRRLCKLDEVVSVTWMAAISAEQGWVIDQTMFDDASGVPRDLYLYQVYQRAAPDFTGAISVPILIDKKSGEIVSTDSADMMRNLAQIFAGPNGPDLYPVALEREIDQLAELIQAPLRNGVYRAGFATSQAAYDEAVEGIFATLDKLEERLATRRYLTGPRLTEIDLKLFPTLQRFDPVYVTHFKIDQHRLSDYPALSRYVADMSQLPDVRSTIDLPHIRTHYFLSHRHLNPHGIIPKGPANRHVTMGEQTGAA
;
A
#
# COMPACT_ATOMS: atom_id res chain seq x y z
N MET A 1 -10.33 -16.59 8.79
CA MET A 1 -11.35 -15.65 8.27
C MET A 1 -10.89 -14.24 8.61
N THR A 2 -11.33 -13.22 7.86
CA THR A 2 -10.86 -11.83 8.05
C THR A 2 -11.62 -11.20 9.21
N LYS A 3 -10.94 -10.56 10.16
CA LYS A 3 -11.60 -9.87 11.29
C LYS A 3 -11.95 -8.42 10.94
N MET A 4 -12.91 -7.86 11.67
CA MET A 4 -13.26 -6.43 11.67
C MET A 4 -13.66 -5.99 13.09
N LEU A 5 -13.75 -4.69 13.34
CA LEU A 5 -14.37 -4.18 14.57
C LEU A 5 -15.87 -3.95 14.33
N ILE A 6 -16.69 -4.31 15.31
CA ILE A 6 -18.12 -3.99 15.39
C ILE A 6 -18.36 -3.41 16.79
N ASN A 7 -18.67 -2.11 16.86
CA ASN A 7 -18.78 -1.33 18.09
C ASN A 7 -17.58 -1.56 19.01
N GLY A 8 -16.37 -1.43 18.47
CA GLY A 8 -15.12 -1.64 19.22
C GLY A 8 -14.74 -3.07 19.51
N VAL A 9 -15.58 -4.06 19.19
CA VAL A 9 -15.32 -5.47 19.48
C VAL A 9 -14.79 -6.19 18.24
N LEU A 10 -13.70 -6.92 18.38
CA LEU A 10 -13.15 -7.75 17.30
C LEU A 10 -14.10 -8.90 16.97
N ARG A 11 -14.56 -8.94 15.72
CA ARG A 11 -15.52 -9.93 15.19
C ARG A 11 -15.06 -10.46 13.84
N GLU A 12 -15.65 -11.57 13.42
CA GLU A 12 -15.50 -12.04 12.05
C GLU A 12 -16.18 -11.07 11.08
N LYS A 13 -15.52 -10.81 9.95
CA LYS A 13 -16.11 -10.03 8.86
C LYS A 13 -17.19 -10.87 8.15
N PRO A 14 -18.41 -10.36 7.98
CA PRO A 14 -19.45 -11.04 7.21
C PRO A 14 -19.00 -11.34 5.77
N THR A 15 -19.38 -12.50 5.25
CA THR A 15 -19.18 -12.87 3.84
C THR A 15 -20.28 -12.28 2.96
N GLN A 16 -19.93 -11.89 1.74
CA GLN A 16 -20.90 -11.44 0.74
C GLN A 16 -21.32 -12.62 -0.17
N PRO A 17 -22.59 -12.69 -0.58
CA PRO A 17 -23.12 -13.85 -1.31
C PRO A 17 -22.86 -13.85 -2.83
N ASP A 18 -22.58 -12.69 -3.43
CA ASP A 18 -22.43 -12.53 -4.90
C ASP A 18 -21.05 -12.94 -5.44
N GLY A 19 -20.11 -13.22 -4.53
CA GLY A 19 -18.74 -13.63 -4.84
C GLY A 19 -17.82 -12.53 -5.35
N HIS A 20 -18.28 -11.28 -5.37
CA HIS A 20 -17.43 -10.13 -5.64
C HIS A 20 -16.71 -9.69 -4.36
N PHE A 21 -15.41 -9.45 -4.47
CA PHE A 21 -14.68 -8.78 -3.39
C PHE A 21 -15.01 -7.28 -3.38
N GLN A 22 -15.63 -6.81 -2.30
CA GLN A 22 -15.86 -5.40 -2.05
C GLN A 22 -14.92 -4.86 -0.95
N ARG A 23 -14.14 -3.85 -1.31
CA ARG A 23 -13.29 -3.11 -0.37
C ARG A 23 -14.16 -2.08 0.37
N LEU A 24 -14.15 -2.12 1.71
CA LEU A 24 -14.80 -1.10 2.52
C LEU A 24 -14.04 0.23 2.38
N PRO A 25 -14.74 1.37 2.24
CA PRO A 25 -14.09 2.68 2.14
C PRO A 25 -13.43 3.07 3.47
N SER A 26 -12.42 3.93 3.39
CA SER A 26 -11.80 4.56 4.56
C SER A 26 -12.80 5.49 5.26
N GLN A 27 -12.92 5.37 6.57
CA GLN A 27 -13.82 6.22 7.39
C GLN A 27 -13.09 7.41 8.01
N PHE A 28 -11.76 7.33 8.15
CA PHE A 28 -10.93 8.44 8.63
C PHE A 28 -10.22 9.07 7.44
N ARG A 29 -10.57 10.32 7.13
CA ARG A 29 -10.04 11.08 5.98
C ARG A 29 -9.74 12.53 6.34
N ARG A 30 -9.28 12.79 7.57
CA ARG A 30 -8.89 14.12 8.05
C ARG A 30 -7.47 14.43 7.58
N TRP A 31 -7.14 15.72 7.53
CA TRP A 31 -5.89 16.22 6.96
C TRP A 31 -5.07 16.92 8.03
N ILE A 32 -3.74 16.88 7.87
CA ILE A 32 -2.82 17.78 8.56
C ILE A 32 -2.82 19.11 7.81
N GLU A 33 -2.92 20.20 8.54
CA GLU A 33 -3.08 21.55 7.99
C GLU A 33 -1.95 22.47 8.44
N ALA A 34 -1.64 23.50 7.63
CA ALA A 34 -0.56 24.44 7.93
C ALA A 34 -0.92 25.41 9.06
N ASP A 35 -2.22 25.63 9.29
CA ASP A 35 -2.72 26.49 10.36
C ASP A 35 -2.38 25.88 11.74
N PRO A 36 -1.60 26.57 12.60
CA PRO A 36 -1.31 26.11 13.95
C PRO A 36 -2.56 25.93 14.84
N GLY A 37 -3.69 26.56 14.48
CA GLY A 37 -4.98 26.43 15.17
C GLY A 37 -5.85 25.28 14.67
N ALA A 38 -5.45 24.59 13.60
CA ALA A 38 -6.20 23.46 13.07
C ALA A 38 -6.25 22.29 14.08
N PRO A 39 -7.24 21.38 13.97
CA PRO A 39 -7.26 20.16 14.80
C PRO A 39 -5.97 19.34 14.70
N PHE A 40 -5.41 19.27 13.48
CA PHE A 40 -4.15 18.58 13.17
C PHE A 40 -3.16 19.54 12.50
N PRO A 41 -2.44 20.38 13.26
CA PRO A 41 -1.48 21.33 12.72
C PRO A 41 -0.17 20.64 12.30
N ALA A 42 0.52 21.19 11.30
CA ALA A 42 1.78 20.67 10.77
C ALA A 42 2.95 20.80 11.75
N GLU A 43 3.12 19.80 12.62
CA GLU A 43 4.19 19.75 13.62
C GLU A 43 5.10 18.52 13.40
N PRO A 44 6.38 18.72 13.05
CA PRO A 44 7.34 17.61 12.97
C PRO A 44 7.42 16.82 14.27
N GLY A 45 7.45 15.50 14.16
CA GLY A 45 7.50 14.59 15.31
C GLY A 45 6.16 14.37 16.03
N ARG A 46 5.07 15.07 15.66
CA ARG A 46 3.73 14.87 16.26
C ARG A 46 3.01 13.63 15.71
N TYR A 47 3.24 13.29 14.46
CA TYR A 47 2.48 12.24 13.76
C TYR A 47 3.22 10.90 13.72
N HIS A 48 2.44 9.82 13.64
CA HIS A 48 2.97 8.47 13.59
C HIS A 48 2.19 7.59 12.60
N LEU A 49 2.91 6.77 11.86
CA LEU A 49 2.37 5.88 10.83
C LEU A 49 2.44 4.41 11.28
N TYR A 50 1.37 3.65 11.05
CA TYR A 50 1.41 2.19 11.14
C TYR A 50 1.39 1.62 9.72
N LEU A 51 2.50 1.01 9.29
CA LEU A 51 2.71 0.55 7.91
C LEU A 51 3.07 -0.93 7.83
N SER A 52 2.77 -1.58 6.71
CA SER A 52 3.33 -2.89 6.36
C SER A 52 4.14 -2.78 5.07
N LYS A 53 5.35 -3.35 5.06
CA LYS A 53 6.17 -3.43 3.85
C LYS A 53 5.50 -4.27 2.74
N ALA A 54 4.63 -5.22 3.11
CA ALA A 54 3.90 -6.02 2.14
C ALA A 54 2.74 -5.28 1.46
N CYS A 55 2.13 -4.31 2.14
CA CYS A 55 0.93 -3.64 1.67
C CYS A 55 1.26 -2.59 0.59
N PRO A 56 0.69 -2.67 -0.63
CA PRO A 56 0.97 -1.68 -1.69
C PRO A 56 0.43 -0.28 -1.34
N TRP A 57 -0.63 -0.19 -0.54
CA TRP A 57 -1.18 1.08 -0.04
C TRP A 57 -0.21 1.77 0.94
N CYS A 58 0.36 1.00 1.88
CA CYS A 58 1.42 1.51 2.77
C CYS A 58 2.69 1.89 2.01
N HIS A 59 3.06 1.09 1.01
CA HIS A 59 4.26 1.33 0.23
C HIS A 59 4.17 2.68 -0.52
N GLY A 60 3.00 3.07 -1.03
CA GLY A 60 2.80 4.43 -1.57
C GLY A 60 3.10 5.55 -0.56
N VAL A 61 2.65 5.39 0.69
CA VAL A 61 2.91 6.35 1.78
C VAL A 61 4.41 6.37 2.15
N ASP A 62 5.05 5.21 2.25
CA ASP A 62 6.49 5.12 2.56
C ASP A 62 7.36 5.71 1.44
N LEU A 63 6.96 5.54 0.18
CA LEU A 63 7.63 6.19 -0.95
C LEU A 63 7.61 7.72 -0.81
N VAL A 64 6.45 8.30 -0.48
CA VAL A 64 6.36 9.74 -0.18
C VAL A 64 7.26 10.10 0.98
N ARG A 65 7.19 9.34 2.09
CA ARG A 65 8.01 9.59 3.29
C ARG A 65 9.51 9.63 2.95
N ARG A 66 10.02 8.68 2.16
CA ARG A 66 11.43 8.64 1.76
C ARG A 66 11.82 9.71 0.75
N LEU A 67 11.02 9.91 -0.30
CA LEU A 67 11.32 10.88 -1.36
C LEU A 67 11.26 12.33 -0.83
N CYS A 68 10.35 12.61 0.09
CA CYS A 68 10.19 13.91 0.72
C CYS A 68 11.05 14.09 1.99
N LYS A 69 11.95 13.12 2.32
CA LYS A 69 12.86 13.18 3.47
C LYS A 69 12.16 13.38 4.82
N LEU A 70 11.02 12.72 4.99
CA LEU A 70 10.16 12.84 6.17
C LEU A 70 10.53 11.86 7.29
N ASP A 71 11.74 11.28 7.24
CA ASP A 71 12.13 10.22 8.16
C ASP A 71 12.08 10.63 9.63
N GLU A 72 12.55 11.84 9.91
CA GLU A 72 12.56 12.48 11.24
C GLU A 72 11.28 13.27 11.53
N VAL A 73 10.40 13.45 10.52
CA VAL A 73 9.17 14.24 10.63
C VAL A 73 8.01 13.35 11.06
N VAL A 74 7.91 12.14 10.50
CA VAL A 74 6.84 11.18 10.76
C VAL A 74 7.43 9.82 11.08
N SER A 75 7.32 9.46 12.36
CA SER A 75 7.73 8.16 12.91
C SER A 75 6.86 7.01 12.38
N VAL A 76 7.38 5.78 12.38
CA VAL A 76 6.71 4.60 11.81
C VAL A 76 6.79 3.39 12.76
N THR A 77 5.67 2.70 12.93
CA THR A 77 5.61 1.32 13.44
C THR A 77 5.35 0.36 12.28
N TRP A 78 6.17 -0.70 12.19
CA TRP A 78 6.04 -1.71 11.14
C TRP A 78 5.18 -2.89 11.60
N MET A 79 4.30 -3.36 10.72
CA MET A 79 3.62 -4.64 10.91
C MET A 79 4.57 -5.79 10.59
N ALA A 80 4.38 -6.91 11.27
CA ALA A 80 5.02 -8.17 10.91
C ALA A 80 4.52 -8.65 9.53
N ALA A 81 5.33 -9.47 8.85
CA ALA A 81 4.99 -9.97 7.53
C ALA A 81 3.74 -10.86 7.53
N ILE A 82 3.56 -11.69 8.56
CA ILE A 82 2.45 -12.63 8.65
C ILE A 82 1.30 -12.00 9.44
N SER A 83 0.10 -11.97 8.85
CA SER A 83 -1.11 -11.65 9.59
C SER A 83 -1.53 -12.84 10.45
N ALA A 84 -1.85 -12.60 11.72
CA ALA A 84 -2.41 -13.60 12.61
C ALA A 84 -3.94 -13.72 12.41
N GLU A 85 -4.56 -14.63 13.15
CA GLU A 85 -6.03 -14.78 13.16
C GLU A 85 -6.73 -13.49 13.59
N GLN A 86 -6.11 -12.72 14.50
CA GLN A 86 -6.59 -11.43 14.99
C GLN A 86 -6.34 -10.27 14.01
N GLY A 87 -5.73 -10.53 12.85
CA GLY A 87 -5.37 -9.53 11.85
C GLY A 87 -3.91 -9.11 11.90
N TRP A 88 -3.65 -7.84 11.58
CA TRP A 88 -2.31 -7.27 11.50
C TRP A 88 -1.59 -7.30 12.85
N VAL A 89 -0.40 -7.89 12.86
CA VAL A 89 0.48 -7.98 14.04
C VAL A 89 1.54 -6.89 13.94
N ILE A 90 1.83 -6.21 15.05
CA ILE A 90 2.94 -5.25 15.13
C ILE A 90 4.25 -6.02 15.25
N ASP A 91 5.25 -5.67 14.43
CA ASP A 91 6.58 -6.26 14.51
C ASP A 91 7.31 -5.75 15.75
N GLN A 92 7.30 -6.58 16.79
CA GLN A 92 7.92 -6.25 18.08
C GLN A 92 9.44 -6.14 18.01
N THR A 93 10.08 -6.67 16.96
CA THR A 93 11.53 -6.60 16.77
C THR A 93 11.96 -5.27 16.13
N MET A 94 11.03 -4.60 15.45
CA MET A 94 11.22 -3.31 14.79
C MET A 94 10.52 -2.16 15.54
N PHE A 95 9.93 -2.44 16.70
CA PHE A 95 9.19 -1.44 17.47
C PHE A 95 10.16 -0.43 18.10
N ASP A 96 9.90 0.86 17.86
CA ASP A 96 10.65 1.95 18.44
C ASP A 96 9.99 2.41 19.76
N ASP A 97 10.62 2.07 20.90
CA ASP A 97 10.16 2.48 22.23
C ASP A 97 10.23 4.00 22.44
N ALA A 98 10.98 4.75 21.62
CA ALA A 98 11.05 6.21 21.66
C ALA A 98 9.96 6.90 20.82
N SER A 99 9.17 6.14 20.05
CA SER A 99 8.15 6.69 19.14
C SER A 99 7.03 7.48 19.85
N GLY A 100 6.80 7.20 21.14
CA GLY A 100 5.77 7.83 21.96
C GLY A 100 4.36 7.25 21.76
N VAL A 101 4.22 6.15 21.01
CA VAL A 101 2.96 5.39 20.92
C VAL A 101 2.98 4.15 21.82
N PRO A 102 1.83 3.65 22.29
CA PRO A 102 1.76 2.42 23.07
C PRO A 102 2.30 1.21 22.29
N ARG A 103 2.98 0.31 23.00
CA ARG A 103 3.48 -0.96 22.46
C ARG A 103 2.37 -2.01 22.35
N ASP A 104 1.45 -1.78 21.43
CA ASP A 104 0.41 -2.74 21.09
C ASP A 104 1.00 -3.98 20.40
N LEU A 105 0.28 -5.10 20.48
CA LEU A 105 0.63 -6.34 19.78
C LEU A 105 -0.06 -6.44 18.42
N TYR A 106 -1.26 -5.89 18.31
CA TYR A 106 -2.10 -5.96 17.13
C TYR A 106 -2.65 -4.59 16.74
N LEU A 107 -2.83 -4.38 15.45
CA LEU A 107 -3.33 -3.11 14.92
C LEU A 107 -4.74 -2.76 15.40
N TYR A 108 -5.59 -3.75 15.67
CA TYR A 108 -6.95 -3.49 16.16
C TYR A 108 -6.95 -2.76 17.51
N GLN A 109 -5.91 -2.94 18.33
CA GLN A 109 -5.79 -2.28 19.63
C GLN A 109 -5.57 -0.77 19.46
N VAL A 110 -4.87 -0.37 18.38
CA VAL A 110 -4.73 1.03 17.97
C VAL A 110 -6.11 1.62 17.64
N TYR A 111 -6.92 0.92 16.84
CA TYR A 111 -8.28 1.35 16.53
C TYR A 111 -9.17 1.43 17.78
N GLN A 112 -9.14 0.43 18.66
CA GLN A 112 -9.94 0.42 19.89
C GLN A 112 -9.60 1.60 20.81
N ARG A 113 -8.32 1.95 20.91
CA ARG A 113 -7.88 3.09 21.71
C ARG A 113 -8.29 4.42 21.08
N ALA A 114 -8.09 4.57 19.78
CA ALA A 114 -8.30 5.84 19.08
C ALA A 114 -9.77 6.10 18.69
N ALA A 115 -10.58 5.04 18.56
CA ALA A 115 -11.99 5.09 18.21
C ALA A 115 -12.75 3.91 18.86
N PRO A 116 -13.11 4.02 20.15
CA PRO A 116 -13.67 2.91 20.93
C PRO A 116 -14.93 2.28 20.35
N ASP A 117 -15.78 3.04 19.68
CA ASP A 117 -17.03 2.56 19.08
C ASP A 117 -16.90 2.21 17.58
N PHE A 118 -15.67 2.12 17.07
CA PHE A 118 -15.44 1.92 15.64
C PHE A 118 -16.07 0.62 15.11
N THR A 119 -16.75 0.74 13.98
CA THR A 119 -17.25 -0.38 13.18
C THR A 119 -16.67 -0.30 11.79
N GLY A 120 -15.80 -1.25 11.43
CA GLY A 120 -15.13 -1.23 10.13
C GLY A 120 -13.94 -2.17 10.03
N ALA A 121 -13.34 -2.22 8.84
CA ALA A 121 -12.14 -3.00 8.59
C ALA A 121 -10.94 -2.44 9.36
N ILE A 122 -10.13 -3.35 9.89
CA ILE A 122 -8.83 -3.02 10.50
C ILE A 122 -7.78 -3.08 9.39
N SER A 123 -7.32 -1.92 8.91
CA SER A 123 -6.42 -1.84 7.76
C SER A 123 -5.23 -0.93 8.03
N VAL A 124 -4.09 -1.28 7.44
CA VAL A 124 -2.98 -0.33 7.22
C VAL A 124 -3.12 0.34 5.84
N PRO A 125 -2.59 1.56 5.63
CA PRO A 125 -1.90 2.40 6.61
C PRO A 125 -2.84 3.10 7.61
N ILE A 126 -2.31 3.47 8.76
CA ILE A 126 -2.95 4.39 9.73
C ILE A 126 -2.00 5.57 9.95
N LEU A 127 -2.53 6.80 9.94
CA LEU A 127 -1.86 8.00 10.43
C LEU A 127 -2.53 8.43 11.73
N ILE A 128 -1.78 8.45 12.83
CA ILE A 128 -2.26 8.85 14.16
C ILE A 128 -1.60 10.17 14.57
N ASP A 129 -2.35 11.02 15.25
CA ASP A 129 -1.80 12.15 15.99
C ASP A 129 -1.43 11.67 17.41
N LYS A 130 -0.14 11.73 17.76
CA LYS A 130 0.33 11.27 19.08
C LYS A 130 -0.15 12.15 20.23
N LYS A 131 -0.51 13.43 19.97
CA LYS A 131 -0.98 14.33 21.02
C LYS A 131 -2.41 14.04 21.43
N SER A 132 -3.31 13.90 20.46
CA SER A 132 -4.74 13.61 20.72
C SER A 132 -5.02 12.10 20.88
N GLY A 133 -4.16 11.24 20.34
CA GLY A 133 -4.40 9.79 20.26
C GLY A 133 -5.40 9.40 19.18
N GLU A 134 -5.84 10.35 18.34
CA GLU A 134 -6.84 10.13 17.32
C GLU A 134 -6.26 9.67 15.97
N ILE A 135 -7.04 8.87 15.23
CA ILE A 135 -6.74 8.53 13.83
C ILE A 135 -7.01 9.74 12.94
N VAL A 136 -5.97 10.31 12.34
CA VAL A 136 -6.09 11.40 11.37
C VAL A 136 -6.67 10.85 10.07
N SER A 137 -6.02 9.80 9.52
CA SER A 137 -6.44 9.19 8.27
C SER A 137 -6.19 7.69 8.26
N THR A 138 -6.98 6.97 7.46
CA THR A 138 -6.75 5.60 7.00
C THR A 138 -6.76 5.50 5.47
N ASP A 139 -6.85 6.63 4.76
CA ASP A 139 -6.81 6.67 3.30
C ASP A 139 -5.40 6.96 2.80
N SER A 140 -4.78 5.96 2.16
CA SER A 140 -3.40 6.08 1.67
C SER A 140 -3.21 7.18 0.61
N ALA A 141 -4.22 7.46 -0.23
CA ALA A 141 -4.08 8.46 -1.28
C ALA A 141 -4.09 9.88 -0.70
N ASP A 142 -4.99 10.12 0.26
CA ASP A 142 -5.02 11.36 1.02
C ASP A 142 -3.73 11.54 1.83
N MET A 143 -3.25 10.49 2.51
CA MET A 143 -1.98 10.53 3.26
C MET A 143 -0.80 10.90 2.36
N MET A 144 -0.67 10.26 1.19
CA MET A 144 0.42 10.53 0.26
C MET A 144 0.43 12.00 -0.16
N ARG A 145 -0.73 12.52 -0.58
CA ARG A 145 -0.85 13.91 -1.04
C ARG A 145 -0.62 14.88 0.11
N ASN A 146 -1.26 14.65 1.25
CA ASN A 146 -1.19 15.53 2.41
C ASN A 146 0.23 15.60 2.99
N LEU A 147 0.90 14.46 3.21
CA LEU A 147 2.27 14.44 3.75
C LEU A 147 3.27 15.12 2.81
N ALA A 148 3.15 14.90 1.50
CA ALA A 148 4.01 15.55 0.51
C ALA A 148 3.81 17.08 0.53
N GLN A 149 2.57 17.56 0.46
CA GLN A 149 2.28 18.99 0.42
C GLN A 149 2.67 19.71 1.71
N ILE A 150 2.43 19.08 2.86
CA ILE A 150 2.57 19.76 4.15
C ILE A 150 4.02 19.72 4.68
N PHE A 151 4.82 18.70 4.35
CA PHE A 151 6.14 18.50 4.95
C PHE A 151 7.32 18.41 3.97
N ALA A 152 7.15 18.28 2.65
CA ALA A 152 8.29 18.09 1.73
C ALA A 152 9.27 19.28 1.69
N GLY A 153 8.89 20.44 2.25
CA GLY A 153 9.71 21.65 2.26
C GLY A 153 9.94 22.23 0.86
N PRO A 154 10.57 23.41 0.74
CA PRO A 154 10.72 24.10 -0.54
C PRO A 154 11.65 23.38 -1.54
N ASN A 155 12.53 22.50 -1.06
CA ASN A 155 13.47 21.73 -1.89
C ASN A 155 13.01 20.28 -2.12
N GLY A 156 11.83 19.90 -1.61
CA GLY A 156 11.27 18.57 -1.82
C GLY A 156 10.71 18.39 -3.22
N PRO A 157 10.41 17.13 -3.63
CA PRO A 157 9.75 16.89 -4.89
C PRO A 157 8.32 17.42 -4.87
N ASP A 158 7.95 18.20 -5.89
CA ASP A 158 6.55 18.54 -6.16
C ASP A 158 5.88 17.34 -6.86
N LEU A 159 5.21 16.51 -6.07
CA LEU A 159 4.55 15.28 -6.53
C LEU A 159 3.15 15.54 -7.12
N TYR A 160 2.58 16.72 -6.92
CA TYR A 160 1.25 17.09 -7.42
C TYR A 160 1.25 18.53 -7.97
N PRO A 161 2.03 18.80 -9.03
CA PRO A 161 2.16 20.15 -9.57
C PRO A 161 0.87 20.58 -10.25
N VAL A 162 0.48 21.85 -10.07
CA VAL A 162 -0.74 22.47 -10.63
C VAL A 162 -0.93 22.17 -12.12
N ALA A 163 0.16 22.20 -12.90
CA ALA A 163 0.12 21.95 -14.34
C ALA A 163 -0.26 20.52 -14.74
N LEU A 164 -0.15 19.54 -13.82
CA LEU A 164 -0.41 18.12 -14.09
C LEU A 164 -1.59 17.56 -13.28
N GLU A 165 -2.25 18.34 -12.41
CA GLU A 165 -3.32 17.87 -11.51
C GLU A 165 -4.40 17.08 -12.25
N ARG A 166 -4.94 17.66 -13.33
CA ARG A 166 -5.98 17.01 -14.13
C ARG A 166 -5.52 15.68 -14.71
N GLU A 167 -4.29 15.62 -15.20
CA GLU A 167 -3.75 14.39 -15.78
C GLU A 167 -3.48 13.33 -14.70
N ILE A 168 -2.97 13.75 -13.54
CA ILE A 168 -2.75 12.90 -12.37
C ILE A 168 -4.08 12.28 -11.90
N ASP A 169 -5.13 13.08 -11.74
CA ASP A 169 -6.42 12.62 -11.25
C ASP A 169 -7.10 11.67 -12.25
N GLN A 170 -7.04 11.98 -13.56
CA GLN A 170 -7.53 11.07 -14.62
C GLN A 170 -6.80 9.72 -14.62
N LEU A 171 -5.48 9.73 -14.43
CA LEU A 171 -4.71 8.50 -14.32
C LEU A 171 -4.99 7.76 -13.01
N ALA A 172 -5.25 8.47 -11.91
CA ALA A 172 -5.65 7.88 -10.65
C ALA A 172 -6.95 7.10 -10.80
N GLU A 173 -7.97 7.71 -11.44
CA GLU A 173 -9.23 7.04 -11.77
C GLU A 173 -9.02 5.82 -12.67
N LEU A 174 -8.19 5.96 -13.72
CA LEU A 174 -7.87 4.88 -14.66
C LEU A 174 -7.30 3.65 -13.95
N ILE A 175 -6.41 3.82 -12.97
CA ILE A 175 -5.73 2.67 -12.34
C ILE A 175 -6.41 2.18 -11.06
N GLN A 176 -7.23 3.00 -10.40
CA GLN A 176 -7.70 2.71 -9.05
C GLN A 176 -8.59 1.45 -9.00
N ALA A 177 -9.69 1.47 -9.74
CA ALA A 177 -10.65 0.37 -9.73
C ALA A 177 -10.17 -0.86 -10.53
N PRO A 178 -9.73 -0.73 -11.80
CA PRO A 178 -9.47 -1.90 -12.64
C PRO A 178 -8.09 -2.54 -12.39
N LEU A 179 -7.11 -1.83 -11.82
CA LEU A 179 -5.77 -2.37 -11.58
C LEU A 179 -5.43 -2.49 -10.09
N ARG A 180 -5.33 -1.37 -9.36
CA ARG A 180 -4.90 -1.36 -7.95
C ARG A 180 -5.84 -2.16 -7.06
N ASN A 181 -7.15 -1.98 -7.23
CA ASN A 181 -8.16 -2.83 -6.60
C ASN A 181 -8.42 -4.11 -7.40
N GLY A 182 -8.29 -4.06 -8.73
CA GLY A 182 -8.50 -5.19 -9.64
C GLY A 182 -7.75 -6.45 -9.24
N VAL A 183 -6.47 -6.33 -8.87
CA VAL A 183 -5.67 -7.51 -8.46
C VAL A 183 -6.25 -8.24 -7.25
N TYR A 184 -6.86 -7.50 -6.31
CA TYR A 184 -7.56 -8.08 -5.16
C TYR A 184 -8.96 -8.59 -5.52
N ARG A 185 -9.66 -7.92 -6.46
CA ARG A 185 -10.95 -8.39 -6.98
C ARG A 185 -10.79 -9.76 -7.64
N ALA A 186 -9.77 -9.93 -8.48
CA ALA A 186 -9.45 -11.22 -9.09
C ALA A 186 -9.00 -12.24 -8.03
N GLY A 187 -8.02 -11.89 -7.19
CA GLY A 187 -7.44 -12.82 -6.22
C GLY A 187 -8.39 -13.34 -5.16
N PHE A 188 -9.42 -12.57 -4.79
CA PHE A 188 -10.42 -12.92 -3.78
C PHE A 188 -11.81 -13.23 -4.35
N ALA A 189 -11.96 -13.28 -5.69
CA ALA A 189 -13.20 -13.71 -6.31
C ALA A 189 -13.56 -15.13 -5.87
N THR A 190 -14.84 -15.37 -5.57
CA THR A 190 -15.36 -16.71 -5.25
C THR A 190 -16.27 -17.27 -6.34
N SER A 191 -16.38 -16.56 -7.47
CA SER A 191 -17.06 -17.02 -8.69
C SER A 191 -16.17 -16.80 -9.91
N GLN A 192 -16.32 -17.65 -10.94
CA GLN A 192 -15.56 -17.54 -12.18
C GLN A 192 -15.85 -16.21 -12.90
N ALA A 193 -17.11 -15.79 -12.98
CA ALA A 193 -17.49 -14.55 -13.64
C ALA A 193 -16.87 -13.29 -12.98
N ALA A 194 -16.85 -13.23 -11.64
CA ALA A 194 -16.23 -12.11 -10.93
C ALA A 194 -14.70 -12.08 -11.12
N TYR A 195 -14.08 -13.26 -11.24
CA TYR A 195 -12.66 -13.38 -11.56
C TYR A 195 -12.37 -12.91 -12.99
N ASP A 196 -13.11 -13.41 -13.98
CA ASP A 196 -12.92 -13.08 -15.40
C ASP A 196 -13.06 -11.57 -15.65
N GLU A 197 -14.12 -10.94 -15.13
CA GLU A 197 -14.35 -9.49 -15.22
C GLU A 197 -13.17 -8.68 -14.64
N ALA A 198 -12.67 -9.11 -13.48
CA ALA A 198 -11.55 -8.43 -12.83
C ALA A 198 -10.25 -8.57 -13.64
N VAL A 199 -9.95 -9.77 -14.15
CA VAL A 199 -8.75 -10.05 -14.94
C VAL A 199 -8.77 -9.30 -16.27
N GLU A 200 -9.91 -9.27 -16.97
CA GLU A 200 -10.08 -8.47 -18.19
C GLU A 200 -9.80 -6.98 -17.94
N GLY A 201 -10.36 -6.43 -16.85
CA GLY A 201 -10.11 -5.04 -16.46
C GLY A 201 -8.64 -4.74 -16.15
N ILE A 202 -7.94 -5.68 -15.50
CA ILE A 202 -6.51 -5.56 -15.20
C ILE A 202 -5.70 -5.48 -16.48
N PHE A 203 -5.83 -6.45 -17.38
CA PHE A 203 -5.01 -6.51 -18.59
C PHE A 203 -5.33 -5.38 -19.57
N ALA A 204 -6.60 -5.02 -19.75
CA ALA A 204 -6.98 -3.85 -20.54
C ALA A 204 -6.39 -2.54 -19.98
N THR A 205 -6.16 -2.45 -18.67
CA THR A 205 -5.50 -1.30 -18.05
C THR A 205 -3.98 -1.36 -18.23
N LEU A 206 -3.36 -2.54 -18.10
CA LEU A 206 -1.92 -2.71 -18.34
C LEU A 206 -1.57 -2.37 -19.79
N ASP A 207 -2.37 -2.77 -20.78
CA ASP A 207 -2.16 -2.45 -22.19
C ASP A 207 -2.14 -0.92 -22.45
N LYS A 208 -3.09 -0.20 -21.85
CA LYS A 208 -3.14 1.27 -21.93
C LYS A 208 -1.92 1.93 -21.30
N LEU A 209 -1.46 1.40 -20.16
CA LEU A 209 -0.27 1.91 -19.47
C LEU A 209 1.01 1.60 -20.26
N GLU A 210 1.09 0.42 -20.89
CA GLU A 210 2.20 0.04 -21.77
C GLU A 210 2.31 0.99 -22.96
N GLU A 211 1.22 1.24 -23.68
CA GLU A 211 1.20 2.18 -24.80
C GLU A 211 1.62 3.59 -24.35
N ARG A 212 1.08 4.04 -23.21
CA ARG A 212 1.39 5.36 -22.66
C ARG A 212 2.87 5.50 -22.30
N LEU A 213 3.43 4.48 -21.65
CA LEU A 213 4.81 4.45 -21.20
C LEU A 213 5.77 4.17 -22.36
N ALA A 214 5.36 3.61 -23.48
CA ALA A 214 6.25 3.37 -24.63
C ALA A 214 7.05 4.62 -25.04
N THR A 215 6.45 5.81 -24.91
CA THR A 215 7.05 7.10 -25.27
C THR A 215 7.36 8.01 -24.08
N ARG A 216 7.09 7.57 -22.84
CA ARG A 216 7.23 8.40 -21.63
C ARG A 216 8.08 7.69 -20.59
N ARG A 217 8.86 8.47 -19.84
CA ARG A 217 9.64 7.95 -18.72
C ARG A 217 8.75 7.59 -17.53
N TYR A 218 7.86 8.51 -17.16
CA TYR A 218 6.87 8.38 -16.08
C TYR A 218 5.46 8.66 -16.61
N LEU A 219 4.44 8.40 -15.80
CA LEU A 219 3.06 8.46 -16.24
C LEU A 219 2.65 9.85 -16.75
N THR A 220 3.17 10.93 -16.19
CA THR A 220 2.85 12.32 -16.60
C THR A 220 3.99 12.99 -17.40
N GLY A 221 4.93 12.21 -17.93
CA GLY A 221 6.03 12.69 -18.77
C GLY A 221 7.41 12.43 -18.16
N PRO A 222 8.31 13.43 -18.10
CA PRO A 222 9.70 13.23 -17.67
C PRO A 222 9.92 13.31 -16.15
N ARG A 223 8.93 13.79 -15.39
CA ARG A 223 9.02 13.99 -13.94
C ARG A 223 8.19 12.96 -13.19
N LEU A 224 8.71 12.53 -12.04
CA LEU A 224 7.99 11.66 -11.12
C LEU A 224 6.87 12.46 -10.42
N THR A 225 5.68 11.86 -10.30
CA THR A 225 4.52 12.43 -9.64
C THR A 225 3.87 11.42 -8.69
N GLU A 226 2.92 11.85 -7.87
CA GLU A 226 2.25 10.96 -6.91
C GLU A 226 1.54 9.78 -7.58
N ILE A 227 1.13 9.90 -8.85
CA ILE A 227 0.49 8.80 -9.57
C ILE A 227 1.47 7.65 -9.85
N ASP A 228 2.74 7.97 -10.10
CA ASP A 228 3.78 6.97 -10.26
C ASP A 228 3.98 6.18 -8.96
N LEU A 229 3.94 6.88 -7.82
CA LEU A 229 4.02 6.30 -6.47
C LEU A 229 2.78 5.48 -6.10
N LYS A 230 1.61 5.79 -6.67
CA LYS A 230 0.37 5.00 -6.51
C LYS A 230 0.41 3.72 -7.34
N LEU A 231 0.97 3.78 -8.56
CA LEU A 231 1.03 2.64 -9.50
C LEU A 231 2.14 1.66 -9.14
N PHE A 232 3.36 2.16 -8.91
CA PHE A 232 4.57 1.35 -8.76
C PHE A 232 4.44 0.19 -7.75
N PRO A 233 3.86 0.38 -6.55
CA PRO A 233 3.68 -0.70 -5.59
C PRO A 233 2.90 -1.90 -6.12
N THR A 234 1.95 -1.67 -7.03
CA THR A 234 1.15 -2.74 -7.66
C THR A 234 2.01 -3.50 -8.66
N LEU A 235 2.70 -2.78 -9.54
CA LEU A 235 3.55 -3.38 -10.57
C LEU A 235 4.73 -4.17 -9.96
N GLN A 236 5.38 -3.62 -8.93
CA GLN A 236 6.48 -4.26 -8.21
C GLN A 236 6.08 -5.62 -7.59
N ARG A 237 4.79 -5.83 -7.33
CA ARG A 237 4.24 -7.06 -6.75
C ARG A 237 3.62 -8.00 -7.78
N PHE A 238 3.51 -7.57 -9.03
CA PHE A 238 2.78 -8.29 -10.07
C PHE A 238 3.37 -9.67 -10.33
N ASP A 239 4.60 -9.76 -10.83
CA ASP A 239 5.26 -11.03 -11.10
C ASP A 239 5.59 -11.83 -9.83
N PRO A 240 6.10 -11.22 -8.74
CA PRO A 240 6.46 -11.99 -7.56
C PRO A 240 5.27 -12.59 -6.82
N VAL A 241 4.09 -11.99 -6.92
CA VAL A 241 2.90 -12.38 -6.14
C VAL A 241 1.69 -12.59 -7.04
N TYR A 242 1.21 -11.54 -7.69
CA TYR A 242 -0.14 -11.50 -8.27
C TYR A 242 -0.36 -12.52 -9.40
N VAL A 243 0.65 -12.74 -10.24
CA VAL A 243 0.59 -13.74 -11.32
C VAL A 243 0.18 -15.11 -10.79
N THR A 244 0.85 -15.60 -9.74
CA THR A 244 0.56 -16.95 -9.21
C THR A 244 -0.49 -16.92 -8.11
N HIS A 245 -0.30 -16.07 -7.09
CA HIS A 245 -1.11 -16.06 -5.87
C HIS A 245 -2.55 -15.62 -6.14
N PHE A 246 -2.73 -14.65 -7.04
CA PHE A 246 -4.04 -14.15 -7.46
C PHE A 246 -4.48 -14.67 -8.84
N LYS A 247 -3.70 -15.59 -9.44
CA LYS A 247 -3.96 -16.24 -10.72
C LYS A 247 -3.98 -15.29 -11.94
N ILE A 248 -3.42 -14.09 -11.82
CA ILE A 248 -3.47 -13.08 -12.90
C ILE A 248 -2.35 -13.38 -13.92
N ASP A 249 -2.52 -14.44 -14.70
CA ASP A 249 -1.43 -15.13 -15.40
C ASP A 249 -1.49 -15.10 -16.93
N GLN A 250 -2.39 -14.31 -17.53
CA GLN A 250 -2.44 -14.13 -18.99
C GLN A 250 -1.09 -13.66 -19.56
N HIS A 251 -0.46 -12.69 -18.89
CA HIS A 251 0.89 -12.20 -19.19
C HIS A 251 1.60 -11.83 -17.88
N ARG A 252 2.92 -12.01 -17.84
CA ARG A 252 3.75 -11.43 -16.76
C ARG A 252 3.96 -9.96 -17.05
N LEU A 253 4.21 -9.16 -16.03
CA LEU A 253 4.67 -7.79 -16.20
C LEU A 253 5.99 -7.73 -17.00
N SER A 254 6.86 -8.73 -16.82
CA SER A 254 8.11 -8.89 -17.58
C SER A 254 7.94 -9.10 -19.09
N ASP A 255 6.72 -9.39 -19.54
CA ASP A 255 6.35 -9.50 -20.96
C ASP A 255 5.97 -8.14 -21.58
N TYR A 256 5.82 -7.09 -20.75
CA TYR A 256 5.53 -5.70 -21.16
C TYR A 256 6.82 -4.85 -21.11
N PRO A 257 7.43 -4.51 -22.26
CA PRO A 257 8.72 -3.82 -22.28
C PRO A 257 8.73 -2.45 -21.59
N ALA A 258 7.73 -1.59 -21.83
CA ALA A 258 7.70 -0.24 -21.28
C ALA A 258 7.37 -0.25 -19.78
N LEU A 259 6.44 -1.10 -19.33
CA LEU A 259 6.15 -1.32 -17.92
C LEU A 259 7.33 -1.93 -17.16
N SER A 260 8.03 -2.90 -17.77
CA SER A 260 9.25 -3.48 -17.20
C SER A 260 10.35 -2.44 -17.02
N ARG A 261 10.59 -1.60 -18.04
CA ARG A 261 11.51 -0.47 -17.96
C ARG A 261 11.08 0.51 -16.87
N TYR A 262 9.80 0.87 -16.81
CA TYR A 262 9.26 1.78 -15.80
C TYR A 262 9.50 1.29 -14.37
N VAL A 263 9.24 0.00 -14.09
CA VAL A 263 9.51 -0.59 -12.77
C VAL A 263 11.01 -0.64 -12.46
N ALA A 264 11.84 -0.94 -13.44
CA ALA A 264 13.30 -0.94 -13.28
C ALA A 264 13.82 0.47 -12.97
N ASP A 265 13.40 1.48 -13.73
CA ASP A 265 13.78 2.89 -13.56
C ASP A 265 13.39 3.38 -12.16
N MET A 266 12.17 3.07 -11.71
CA MET A 266 11.71 3.40 -10.36
C MET A 266 12.55 2.70 -9.29
N SER A 267 12.79 1.40 -9.43
CA SER A 267 13.52 0.58 -8.44
C SER A 267 15.00 0.93 -8.32
N GLN A 268 15.56 1.64 -9.31
CA GLN A 268 16.95 2.11 -9.28
C GLN A 268 17.12 3.42 -8.50
N LEU A 269 16.04 4.17 -8.24
CA LEU A 269 16.11 5.35 -7.38
C LEU A 269 16.45 4.92 -5.95
N PRO A 270 17.53 5.42 -5.31
CA PRO A 270 17.96 4.93 -3.99
C PRO A 270 16.88 4.95 -2.92
N ASP A 271 16.11 6.04 -2.85
CA ASP A 271 15.01 6.20 -1.90
C ASP A 271 13.89 5.19 -2.13
N VAL A 272 13.54 4.90 -3.39
CA VAL A 272 12.55 3.88 -3.76
C VAL A 272 13.09 2.47 -3.49
N ARG A 273 14.35 2.20 -3.84
CA ARG A 273 14.96 0.89 -3.60
C ARG A 273 14.91 0.49 -2.14
N SER A 274 15.12 1.46 -1.25
CA SER A 274 15.14 1.25 0.21
C SER A 274 13.79 0.81 0.80
N THR A 275 12.67 1.04 0.08
CA THR A 275 11.32 0.68 0.55
C THR A 275 10.85 -0.69 0.05
N ILE A 276 11.65 -1.36 -0.80
CA ILE A 276 11.31 -2.65 -1.40
C ILE A 276 11.83 -3.79 -0.51
N ASP A 277 10.91 -4.55 0.07
CA ASP A 277 11.21 -5.76 0.85
C ASP A 277 10.44 -6.96 0.28
N LEU A 278 11.01 -7.59 -0.75
CA LEU A 278 10.39 -8.73 -1.42
C LEU A 278 10.19 -9.95 -0.52
N PRO A 279 11.15 -10.32 0.36
CA PRO A 279 10.91 -11.38 1.33
C PRO A 279 9.68 -11.11 2.20
N HIS A 280 9.53 -9.90 2.73
CA HIS A 280 8.36 -9.52 3.53
C HIS A 280 7.08 -9.54 2.69
N ILE A 281 7.11 -8.98 1.48
CA ILE A 281 5.98 -9.02 0.52
C ILE A 281 5.55 -10.47 0.26
N ARG A 282 6.45 -11.35 -0.18
CA ARG A 282 6.11 -12.74 -0.54
C ARG A 282 5.60 -13.51 0.68
N THR A 283 6.30 -13.39 1.81
CA THR A 283 5.91 -14.00 3.09
C THR A 283 4.47 -13.61 3.43
N HIS A 284 4.14 -12.33 3.37
CA HIS A 284 2.80 -11.86 3.68
C HIS A 284 1.72 -12.51 2.81
N TYR A 285 1.84 -12.41 1.49
CA TYR A 285 0.76 -12.87 0.61
C TYR A 285 0.58 -14.39 0.66
N PHE A 286 1.67 -15.14 0.60
CA PHE A 286 1.60 -16.60 0.51
C PHE A 286 1.28 -17.27 1.86
N LEU A 287 1.69 -16.69 3.00
CA LEU A 287 1.45 -17.29 4.32
C LEU A 287 0.21 -16.74 5.04
N SER A 288 -0.23 -15.51 4.76
CA SER A 288 -1.39 -14.91 5.43
C SER A 288 -2.72 -15.33 4.78
N HIS A 289 -2.75 -15.52 3.45
CA HIS A 289 -3.96 -15.89 2.72
C HIS A 289 -4.14 -17.41 2.65
N ARG A 290 -4.25 -18.08 3.80
CA ARG A 290 -4.39 -19.54 3.88
C ARG A 290 -5.63 -20.10 3.18
N HIS A 291 -6.66 -19.28 2.98
CA HIS A 291 -7.83 -19.66 2.18
C HIS A 291 -7.53 -19.77 0.67
N LEU A 292 -6.52 -19.05 0.15
CA LEU A 292 -6.04 -19.17 -1.23
C LEU A 292 -4.88 -20.15 -1.36
N ASN A 293 -4.02 -20.22 -0.34
CA ASN A 293 -2.83 -21.07 -0.29
C ASN A 293 -2.78 -21.85 1.03
N PRO A 294 -3.51 -22.97 1.16
CA PRO A 294 -3.68 -23.69 2.42
C PRO A 294 -2.37 -24.09 3.11
N HIS A 295 -1.43 -24.63 2.33
CA HIS A 295 -0.12 -25.05 2.85
C HIS A 295 0.84 -23.89 3.08
N GLY A 296 0.53 -22.68 2.57
CA GLY A 296 1.36 -21.49 2.74
C GLY A 296 2.73 -21.61 2.08
N ILE A 297 2.85 -22.47 1.07
CA ILE A 297 4.09 -22.63 0.34
C ILE A 297 4.36 -21.32 -0.40
N ILE A 298 5.55 -20.76 -0.19
CA ILE A 298 6.03 -19.62 -0.97
C ILE A 298 6.69 -20.19 -2.24
N PRO A 299 6.13 -19.95 -3.44
CA PRO A 299 6.76 -20.39 -4.67
C PRO A 299 8.17 -19.79 -4.79
N LYS A 300 9.09 -20.47 -5.48
CA LYS A 300 10.39 -19.86 -5.84
C LYS A 300 10.20 -18.60 -6.72
N GLY A 301 9.09 -18.55 -7.46
CA GLY A 301 8.68 -17.40 -8.27
C GLY A 301 9.56 -17.24 -9.52
N PRO A 302 9.06 -16.50 -10.54
CA PRO A 302 9.82 -16.34 -11.77
C PRO A 302 11.14 -15.64 -11.47
N ALA A 303 12.22 -16.08 -12.15
CA ALA A 303 13.51 -15.40 -12.14
C ALA A 303 13.31 -14.02 -12.79
N ASN A 304 12.99 -13.01 -11.98
CA ASN A 304 12.64 -11.70 -12.49
C ASN A 304 13.91 -10.88 -12.69
N ARG A 305 14.31 -10.69 -13.95
CA ARG A 305 15.48 -9.91 -14.36
C ARG A 305 15.42 -8.42 -13.97
N HIS A 306 14.25 -7.89 -13.62
CA HIS A 306 14.03 -6.48 -13.30
C HIS A 306 13.82 -6.21 -11.81
N VAL A 307 13.74 -7.27 -11.01
CA VAL A 307 13.48 -7.19 -9.58
C VAL A 307 14.60 -7.95 -8.89
N THR A 308 15.67 -7.25 -8.53
CA THR A 308 16.75 -7.85 -7.73
C THR A 308 16.16 -8.33 -6.41
N MET A 309 16.04 -9.65 -6.26
CA MET A 309 15.87 -10.29 -4.97
C MET A 309 17.13 -9.94 -4.16
N GLY A 310 16.99 -9.14 -3.11
CA GLY A 310 18.08 -8.95 -2.16
C GLY A 310 18.56 -10.32 -1.67
N GLU A 311 19.88 -10.49 -1.56
CA GLU A 311 20.48 -11.74 -1.09
C GLU A 311 19.81 -12.13 0.23
N GLN A 312 19.30 -13.37 0.28
CA GLN A 312 18.88 -13.97 1.53
C GLN A 312 20.12 -14.14 2.38
N THR A 313 20.34 -13.29 3.37
CA THR A 313 21.22 -13.64 4.48
C THR A 313 20.56 -14.81 5.19
N GLY A 314 21.07 -16.02 4.94
CA GLY A 314 20.59 -17.23 5.58
C GLY A 314 20.66 -17.07 7.10
N ALA A 315 19.51 -17.10 7.74
CA ALA A 315 19.43 -17.42 9.16
C ALA A 315 19.35 -18.95 9.25
N ALA A 316 20.38 -19.53 9.85
CA ALA A 316 20.38 -20.89 10.37
C ALA A 316 19.40 -21.03 11.55
#